data_AF-A0A8B9IQS4-F1
#
_entry.id   AF-A0A8B9IQS4-F1
#
_cell.length_a   1.000
_cell.length_b   1.000
_cell.length_c   1.000
_cell.angle_alpha   90.00
_cell.angle_beta   90.00
_cell.angle_gamma   90.00
#
_symmetry.space_group_name_H-M   'P 1'
#
loop_
_entity.id
_entity.type
_entity.pdbx_description
1 polymer ?
#
loop_
_entity_poly.entity_id
_entity_poly.type
_entity_poly.pdbx_seq_one_letter_code
_entity_poly.pdbx_strand_id
1 'polypeptide(L)'
;MNQRGVRVPSPILIISYETFRLHAEALQKGSVGLVICDEGHRLKNSENQTYQALNSLNTPRRVLISGTPIQNDLLEYFSLVHFVNSGILGTAQEFKRHFELPILKGRDADASDAERQKGEERLKELISIVNRCLIRRTSDILSKYLPVKIEQVVCCRLTPLQAELYKNFLKQAKPVEELKEGKINVSSLSSITSLKKLCNHPALIYDKCVEEEEGFMGALDLFPAGYSTKSVEPQLSGKMLVLDYILAVTKSTSNDKVVLVSNYTQTLDLFEKLCRNRRYLYVRLDGTMSIKKRAKVVERFNSPSSPEFIFMLSSKAGGCGLNLIGANRLVMFDPDWNPANDEQAMARVWRDGQKKTCYIYRLLSTGTIEEKIFQRQTHKKALSSCVVDEEQDVERHFSLGELKELFTLNETTTSDTHDKIKCRRCVNGHQVRPPPEESDCTSDLSQWNHCADKRGLQDSVLKAAWDAAVTFTFHHHSHEEQRGIP
;
A
#
# COMPACT_ATOMS: atom_id res chain seq x y z
N MET A 1 52.29 13.67 5.99
CA MET A 1 51.29 14.06 4.97
C MET A 1 50.24 14.94 5.62
N ASN A 2 50.29 16.24 5.36
CA ASN A 2 49.39 17.24 5.95
C ASN A 2 47.99 17.15 5.31
N GLN A 3 47.02 16.55 5.99
CA GLN A 3 45.60 16.74 5.66
C GLN A 3 45.15 18.11 6.17
N ARG A 4 45.50 19.18 5.43
CA ARG A 4 44.80 20.47 5.53
C ARG A 4 43.67 20.49 4.51
N GLY A 5 42.59 19.77 4.81
CA GLY A 5 41.33 19.93 4.08
C GLY A 5 40.54 21.10 4.69
N VAL A 6 40.06 22.02 3.86
CA VAL A 6 39.09 23.04 4.30
C VAL A 6 37.88 22.31 4.88
N ARG A 7 37.61 22.54 6.17
CA ARG A 7 36.49 21.88 6.86
C ARG A 7 35.20 22.40 6.24
N VAL A 8 34.53 21.57 5.45
CA VAL A 8 33.23 21.92 4.86
C VAL A 8 32.18 21.88 5.98
N PRO A 9 31.56 23.02 6.35
CA PRO A 9 30.64 23.06 7.49
C PRO A 9 29.34 22.29 7.24
N SER A 10 28.94 22.12 5.98
CA SER A 10 27.73 21.38 5.58
C SER A 10 28.04 20.43 4.43
N PRO A 11 28.62 19.26 4.72
CA PRO A 11 29.05 18.31 3.68
C PRO A 11 27.90 17.47 3.09
N ILE A 12 26.70 17.55 3.68
CA ILE A 12 25.53 16.76 3.29
C ILE A 12 24.39 17.71 2.92
N LEU A 13 23.88 17.56 1.69
CA LEU A 13 22.69 18.24 1.21
C LEU A 13 21.54 17.22 1.09
N ILE A 14 20.40 17.55 1.68
CA ILE A 14 19.15 16.81 1.50
C ILE A 14 18.19 17.74 0.76
N ILE A 15 17.71 17.29 -0.40
CA ILE A 15 16.87 18.09 -1.30
C ILE A 15 15.77 17.20 -1.89
N SER A 16 14.55 17.74 -2.02
CA SER A 16 13.47 17.01 -2.68
C SER A 16 13.70 16.94 -4.19
N TYR A 17 13.13 15.94 -4.88
CA TYR A 17 13.23 15.83 -6.34
C TYR A 17 12.71 17.09 -7.06
N GLU A 18 11.64 17.68 -6.55
CA GLU A 18 11.02 18.88 -7.12
C GLU A 18 11.95 20.08 -7.00
N THR A 19 12.56 20.28 -5.82
CA THR A 19 13.49 21.38 -5.57
C THR A 19 14.80 21.19 -6.32
N PHE A 20 15.31 19.95 -6.36
CA PHE A 20 16.52 19.59 -7.09
C PHE A 20 16.37 19.92 -8.57
N ARG A 21 15.25 19.51 -9.20
CA ARG A 21 14.98 19.78 -10.61
C ARG A 21 15.01 21.28 -10.94
N LEU A 22 14.50 22.13 -10.06
CA LEU A 22 14.47 23.59 -10.27
C LEU A 22 15.84 24.25 -10.11
N HIS A 23 16.80 23.60 -9.43
CA HIS A 23 18.08 24.21 -9.03
C HIS A 23 19.31 23.37 -9.41
N ALA A 24 19.16 22.37 -10.27
CA ALA A 24 20.23 21.44 -10.63
C ALA A 24 21.46 22.16 -11.23
N GLU A 25 21.27 23.25 -11.97
CA GLU A 25 22.34 24.05 -12.57
C GLU A 25 23.33 24.61 -11.53
N ALA A 26 22.86 24.94 -10.32
CA ALA A 26 23.72 25.41 -9.24
C ALA A 26 24.66 24.29 -8.76
N LEU A 27 24.20 23.04 -8.81
CA LEU A 27 24.95 21.86 -8.37
C LEU A 27 25.87 21.32 -9.47
N GLN A 28 25.56 21.54 -10.74
CA GLN A 28 26.41 21.16 -11.88
C GLN A 28 27.77 21.88 -11.88
N LYS A 29 27.82 23.10 -11.36
CA LYS A 29 29.07 23.89 -11.24
C LYS A 29 30.04 23.32 -10.20
N GLY A 30 29.55 22.50 -9.28
CA GLY A 30 30.33 21.88 -8.21
C GLY A 30 30.68 20.43 -8.50
N SER A 31 31.66 19.90 -7.77
CA SER A 31 31.94 18.46 -7.74
C SER A 31 31.14 17.80 -6.62
N VAL A 32 30.25 16.87 -6.96
CA VAL A 32 29.51 16.07 -5.98
C VAL A 32 30.11 14.67 -5.95
N GLY A 33 30.54 14.19 -4.79
CA GLY A 33 31.21 12.89 -4.70
C GLY A 33 30.29 11.67 -4.75
N LEU A 34 29.05 11.83 -4.25
CA LEU A 34 28.06 10.77 -4.12
C LEU A 34 26.64 11.34 -4.25
N VAL A 35 25.79 10.67 -5.02
CA VAL A 35 24.35 10.91 -5.07
C VAL A 35 23.61 9.69 -4.56
N ILE A 36 22.66 9.91 -3.65
CA ILE A 36 21.74 8.89 -3.16
C ILE A 36 20.33 9.30 -3.57
N CYS A 37 19.73 8.53 -4.47
CA CYS A 37 18.35 8.72 -4.91
C CYS A 37 17.44 7.80 -4.09
N ASP A 38 16.71 8.38 -3.14
CA ASP A 38 15.67 7.66 -2.39
C ASP A 38 14.39 7.54 -3.22
N GLU A 39 13.61 6.47 -3.03
CA GLU A 39 12.44 6.14 -3.85
C GLU A 39 12.71 6.22 -5.37
N GLY A 40 13.82 5.61 -5.79
CA GLY A 40 14.33 5.65 -7.16
C GLY A 40 13.38 5.06 -8.20
N HIS A 41 12.33 4.34 -7.81
CA HIS A 41 11.20 4.03 -8.70
C HIS A 41 10.50 5.29 -9.26
N ARG A 42 10.77 6.49 -8.74
CA ARG A 42 10.35 7.75 -9.35
C ARG A 42 11.15 8.12 -10.61
N LEU A 43 12.28 7.44 -10.86
CA LEU A 43 13.21 7.68 -11.98
C LEU A 43 13.02 6.68 -13.14
N LYS A 44 11.79 6.19 -13.32
CA LYS A 44 11.40 5.19 -14.34
C LYS A 44 11.78 5.59 -15.77
N ASN A 45 11.48 6.83 -16.16
CA ASN A 45 11.69 7.31 -17.52
C ASN A 45 12.98 8.14 -17.65
N SER A 46 13.87 7.74 -18.56
CA SER A 46 15.12 8.45 -18.86
C SER A 46 14.91 9.83 -19.51
N GLU A 47 13.74 10.06 -20.12
CA GLU A 47 13.33 11.36 -20.67
C GLU A 47 12.81 12.33 -19.60
N ASN A 48 12.60 11.85 -18.37
CA ASN A 48 12.17 12.71 -17.28
C ASN A 48 13.22 13.79 -16.99
N GLN A 49 12.78 15.04 -16.87
CA GLN A 49 13.63 16.19 -16.50
C GLN A 49 14.48 15.91 -15.26
N THR A 50 13.92 15.17 -14.28
CA THR A 50 14.66 14.77 -13.07
C THR A 50 15.84 13.84 -13.40
N TYR A 51 15.65 12.88 -14.30
CA TYR A 51 16.69 11.95 -14.73
C TYR A 51 17.81 12.67 -15.47
N GLN A 52 17.44 13.56 -16.40
CA GLN A 52 18.40 14.38 -17.15
C GLN A 52 19.20 15.32 -16.21
N ALA A 53 18.51 15.97 -15.27
CA ALA A 53 19.16 16.80 -14.27
C ALA A 53 20.13 16.00 -13.39
N LEU A 54 19.76 14.80 -12.94
CA LEU A 54 20.67 13.94 -12.16
C LEU A 54 21.86 13.46 -13.01
N ASN A 55 21.65 13.14 -14.29
CA ASN A 55 22.72 12.71 -15.18
C ASN A 55 23.72 13.81 -15.49
N SER A 56 23.26 15.07 -15.55
CA SER A 56 24.12 16.24 -15.76
C SER A 56 25.06 16.53 -14.59
N LEU A 57 24.80 15.95 -13.40
CA LEU A 57 25.70 16.11 -12.26
C LEU A 57 27.00 15.34 -12.50
N ASN A 58 28.12 16.04 -12.28
CA ASN A 58 29.43 15.42 -12.24
C ASN A 58 29.61 14.65 -10.92
N THR A 59 29.11 13.40 -10.89
CA THR A 59 29.14 12.52 -9.72
C THR A 59 29.62 11.12 -10.06
N PRO A 60 30.74 10.65 -9.50
CA PRO A 60 31.32 9.34 -9.83
C PRO A 60 30.61 8.16 -9.15
N ARG A 61 29.90 8.39 -8.05
CA ARG A 61 29.24 7.33 -7.26
C ARG A 61 27.76 7.61 -7.14
N ARG A 62 26.94 6.63 -7.47
CA ARG A 62 25.48 6.75 -7.46
C ARG A 62 24.89 5.55 -6.73
N VAL A 63 23.99 5.82 -5.80
CA VAL A 63 23.23 4.79 -5.06
C VAL A 63 21.77 5.09 -5.28
N LEU A 64 21.02 4.07 -5.69
CA LEU A 64 19.58 4.17 -5.89
C LEU A 64 18.89 3.23 -4.91
N ILE A 65 17.95 3.77 -4.14
CA ILE A 65 17.18 3.05 -3.13
C ILE A 65 15.74 3.01 -3.61
N SER A 66 15.11 1.84 -3.60
CA SER A 66 13.70 1.68 -3.94
C SER A 66 13.05 0.68 -3.01
N GLY A 67 11.92 1.05 -2.41
CA GLY A 67 11.12 0.14 -1.60
C GLY A 67 10.34 -0.88 -2.43
N THR A 68 9.86 -0.46 -3.61
CA THR A 68 9.32 -1.38 -4.61
C THR A 68 10.46 -2.10 -5.31
N PRO A 69 10.31 -3.41 -5.61
CA PRO A 69 11.18 -4.00 -6.58
C PRO A 69 10.97 -3.25 -7.91
N ILE A 70 12.06 -3.07 -8.66
CA ILE A 70 12.04 -2.29 -9.90
C ILE A 70 11.19 -3.07 -10.90
N GLN A 71 9.97 -2.59 -11.13
CA GLN A 71 8.88 -3.40 -11.64
C GLN A 71 8.13 -2.67 -12.74
N ASN A 72 8.12 -3.35 -13.90
CA ASN A 72 7.08 -3.37 -14.96
C ASN A 72 7.54 -2.95 -16.37
N ASP A 73 8.82 -2.61 -16.56
CA ASP A 73 9.39 -2.43 -17.90
C ASP A 73 10.90 -2.71 -17.85
N LEU A 74 11.39 -3.57 -18.75
CA LEU A 74 12.81 -3.82 -18.91
C LEU A 74 13.58 -2.54 -19.25
N LEU A 75 12.94 -1.55 -19.89
CA LEU A 75 13.50 -0.22 -20.15
C LEU A 75 13.58 0.66 -18.90
N GLU A 76 12.61 0.57 -18.00
CA GLU A 76 12.72 1.24 -16.70
C GLU A 76 13.89 0.62 -15.91
N TYR A 77 14.01 -0.71 -15.95
CA TYR A 77 15.10 -1.43 -15.32
C TYR A 77 16.46 -1.03 -15.93
N PHE A 78 16.55 -0.95 -17.26
CA PHE A 78 17.71 -0.42 -17.96
C PHE A 78 18.03 1.00 -17.52
N SER A 79 17.04 1.89 -17.49
CA SER A 79 17.24 3.31 -17.14
C SER A 79 17.82 3.46 -15.74
N LEU A 80 17.36 2.66 -14.77
CA LEU A 80 17.84 2.67 -13.40
C LEU A 80 19.24 2.06 -13.25
N VAL A 81 19.50 0.92 -13.90
CA VAL A 81 20.82 0.28 -13.87
C VAL A 81 21.85 1.15 -14.60
N HIS A 82 21.50 1.71 -15.75
CA HIS A 82 22.33 2.63 -16.52
C HIS A 82 22.61 3.92 -15.74
N PHE A 83 21.65 4.41 -14.96
CA PHE A 83 21.86 5.57 -14.09
C PHE A 83 22.93 5.30 -13.02
N VAL A 84 22.90 4.11 -12.41
CA VAL A 84 23.84 3.72 -11.35
C VAL A 84 25.21 3.34 -11.92
N ASN A 85 25.23 2.57 -13.01
CA ASN A 85 26.44 2.05 -13.64
C ASN A 85 26.31 2.14 -15.16
N SER A 86 26.63 3.32 -15.69
CA SER A 86 26.59 3.59 -17.13
C SER A 86 27.56 2.67 -17.88
N GLY A 87 27.05 1.94 -18.87
CA GLY A 87 27.85 1.09 -19.76
C GLY A 87 27.79 -0.41 -19.45
N ILE A 88 27.33 -0.84 -18.27
CA ILE A 88 27.27 -2.28 -17.92
C ILE A 88 26.28 -3.08 -18.78
N LEU A 89 25.23 -2.41 -19.30
CA LEU A 89 24.22 -2.97 -20.19
C LEU A 89 24.34 -2.47 -21.65
N GLY A 90 25.40 -1.73 -21.98
CA GLY A 90 25.55 -1.05 -23.26
C GLY A 90 24.59 0.13 -23.45
N THR A 91 24.32 0.46 -24.71
CA THR A 91 23.35 1.48 -25.12
C THR A 91 21.91 0.95 -25.01
N ALA A 92 20.92 1.84 -24.97
CA ALA A 92 19.50 1.45 -24.93
C ALA A 92 19.10 0.56 -26.13
N GLN A 93 19.68 0.81 -27.30
CA GLN A 93 19.40 0.03 -28.51
C GLN A 93 20.02 -1.38 -28.46
N GLU A 94 21.24 -1.50 -27.93
CA GLU A 94 21.88 -2.80 -27.69
C GLU A 94 21.10 -3.60 -26.65
N PHE A 95 20.71 -2.95 -25.54
CA PHE A 95 19.88 -3.57 -24.50
C PHE A 95 18.57 -4.10 -25.08
N LYS A 96 17.86 -3.28 -25.87
CA LYS A 96 16.62 -3.67 -26.55
C LYS A 96 16.78 -4.94 -27.39
N ARG A 97 17.82 -4.95 -28.22
CA ARG A 97 18.08 -6.05 -29.15
C ARG A 97 18.55 -7.32 -28.44
N HIS A 98 19.36 -7.19 -27.39
CA HIS A 98 20.04 -8.31 -26.75
C HIS A 98 19.23 -8.93 -25.61
N PHE A 99 18.46 -8.13 -24.87
CA PHE A 99 17.70 -8.56 -23.71
C PHE A 99 16.19 -8.41 -23.91
N GLU A 100 15.70 -7.20 -24.13
CA GLU A 100 14.25 -6.90 -24.11
C GLU A 100 13.46 -7.70 -25.15
N LEU A 101 13.77 -7.54 -26.44
CA LEU A 101 13.03 -8.19 -27.52
C LEU A 101 13.06 -9.74 -27.41
N PRO A 102 14.21 -10.39 -27.15
CA PRO A 102 14.23 -11.84 -26.92
C PRO A 102 13.44 -12.30 -25.71
N ILE A 103 13.48 -11.56 -24.59
CA ILE A 103 12.77 -11.91 -23.36
C ILE A 103 11.26 -11.81 -23.57
N LEU A 104 10.80 -10.71 -24.18
CA LEU A 104 9.38 -10.50 -24.50
C LEU A 104 8.86 -11.56 -25.46
N LYS A 105 9.58 -11.79 -26.57
CA LYS A 105 9.21 -12.79 -27.56
C LYS A 105 9.17 -14.22 -27.00
N GLY A 106 10.06 -14.53 -26.05
CA GLY A 106 10.05 -15.83 -25.37
C GLY A 106 8.92 -16.00 -24.35
N ARG A 107 8.21 -14.92 -23.98
CA ARG A 107 7.08 -14.95 -23.05
C ARG A 107 5.72 -14.92 -23.74
N ASP A 108 5.68 -14.61 -25.03
CA ASP A 108 4.45 -14.65 -25.82
C ASP A 108 3.76 -16.02 -25.74
N ALA A 109 2.43 -16.02 -25.68
CA ALA A 109 1.64 -17.25 -25.62
C ALA A 109 1.91 -18.16 -26.83
N ASP A 110 2.14 -17.54 -28.00
CA ASP A 110 2.40 -18.20 -29.27
C ASP A 110 3.90 -18.48 -29.51
N ALA A 111 4.77 -18.21 -28.53
CA ALA A 111 6.20 -18.43 -28.65
C ALA A 111 6.52 -19.90 -28.91
N SER A 112 7.43 -20.16 -29.86
CA SER A 112 8.01 -21.50 -30.03
C SER A 112 8.89 -21.87 -28.83
N ASP A 113 9.09 -23.17 -28.60
CA ASP A 113 9.95 -23.63 -27.48
C ASP A 113 11.38 -23.08 -27.57
N ALA A 114 11.90 -22.89 -28.80
CA ALA A 114 13.19 -22.27 -29.03
C ALA A 114 13.23 -20.77 -28.62
N GLU A 115 12.13 -20.04 -28.82
CA GLU A 115 12.00 -18.64 -28.40
C GLU A 115 11.85 -18.53 -26.89
N ARG A 116 11.08 -19.42 -26.25
CA ARG A 116 10.97 -19.51 -24.79
C ARG A 116 12.33 -19.72 -24.15
N GLN A 117 13.07 -20.72 -24.63
CA GLN A 117 14.40 -21.03 -24.12
C GLN A 117 15.36 -19.84 -24.27
N LYS A 118 15.38 -19.21 -25.45
CA LYS A 118 16.23 -18.03 -25.70
C LYS A 118 15.86 -16.85 -24.79
N GLY A 119 14.57 -16.63 -24.55
CA GLY A 119 14.09 -15.59 -23.63
C GLY A 119 14.56 -15.85 -22.19
N GLU A 120 14.44 -17.08 -21.70
CA GLU A 120 14.92 -17.46 -20.37
C GLU A 120 16.44 -17.32 -20.22
N GLU A 121 17.21 -17.72 -21.24
CA GLU A 121 18.67 -17.57 -21.24
C GLU A 121 19.09 -16.11 -21.12
N ARG A 122 18.47 -15.22 -21.91
CA ARG A 122 18.73 -13.77 -21.84
C ARG A 122 18.31 -13.15 -20.51
N LEU A 123 17.21 -13.62 -19.94
CA LEU A 123 16.77 -13.17 -18.62
C LEU A 123 17.77 -13.58 -17.52
N LYS A 124 18.25 -14.82 -17.54
CA LYS A 124 19.27 -15.30 -16.58
C LYS A 124 20.57 -14.52 -16.71
N GLU A 125 21.00 -14.24 -17.94
CA GLU A 125 22.17 -13.41 -18.22
C GLU A 125 22.00 -12.00 -17.64
N LEU A 126 20.86 -11.34 -17.92
CA LEU A 126 20.55 -10.02 -17.39
C LEU A 126 20.60 -9.99 -15.86
N ILE A 127 19.94 -10.96 -15.21
CA ILE A 127 19.92 -11.08 -13.74
C ILE A 127 21.34 -11.25 -13.19
N SER A 128 22.18 -12.06 -13.83
CA SER A 128 23.58 -12.28 -13.42
C SER A 128 24.41 -11.00 -13.46
N ILE A 129 24.22 -10.17 -14.50
CA ILE A 129 24.89 -8.87 -14.61
C ILE A 129 24.42 -7.93 -13.51
N VAL A 130 23.10 -7.80 -13.33
CA VAL A 130 22.54 -6.81 -12.40
C VAL A 130 22.69 -7.20 -10.94
N ASN A 131 22.73 -8.49 -10.61
CA ASN A 131 23.02 -8.97 -9.25
C ASN A 131 24.41 -8.52 -8.74
N ARG A 132 25.32 -8.08 -9.61
CA ARG A 132 26.61 -7.49 -9.20
C ARG A 132 26.48 -6.08 -8.62
N CYS A 133 25.41 -5.35 -8.97
CA CYS A 133 25.17 -3.97 -8.52
C CYS A 133 23.85 -3.79 -7.77
N LEU A 134 23.03 -4.84 -7.64
CA LEU A 134 21.75 -4.83 -6.94
C LEU A 134 21.83 -5.64 -5.65
N ILE A 135 21.32 -5.08 -4.56
CA ILE A 135 21.18 -5.78 -3.29
C ILE A 135 19.71 -5.73 -2.85
N ARG A 136 19.10 -6.90 -2.69
CA ARG A 136 17.71 -7.03 -2.23
C ARG A 136 17.66 -8.03 -1.09
N ARG A 137 17.03 -7.62 0.00
CA ARG A 137 16.62 -8.51 1.10
C ARG A 137 15.14 -8.31 1.34
N THR A 138 14.44 -9.40 1.63
CA THR A 138 13.02 -9.43 1.97
C THR A 138 12.83 -9.30 3.49
N SER A 139 11.61 -9.02 3.95
CA SER A 139 11.33 -8.74 5.36
C SER A 139 11.30 -9.99 6.25
N ASP A 140 11.27 -11.18 5.67
CA ASP A 140 11.35 -12.47 6.36
C ASP A 140 12.61 -12.55 7.24
N ILE A 141 13.72 -11.94 6.84
CA ILE A 141 14.95 -11.95 7.66
C ILE A 141 14.76 -11.30 9.04
N LEU A 142 13.78 -10.41 9.17
CA LEU A 142 13.46 -9.71 10.42
C LEU A 142 12.80 -10.66 11.43
N SER A 143 12.16 -11.73 10.95
CA SER A 143 11.55 -12.77 11.80
C SER A 143 12.55 -13.44 12.75
N LYS A 144 13.85 -13.38 12.43
CA LYS A 144 14.92 -14.00 13.22
C LYS A 144 15.17 -13.32 14.56
N TYR A 145 14.72 -12.07 14.74
CA TYR A 145 15.01 -11.30 15.95
C TYR A 145 13.89 -10.35 16.39
N LEU A 146 12.93 -10.03 15.52
CA LEU A 146 11.74 -9.27 15.92
C LEU A 146 10.67 -10.20 16.51
N PRO A 147 9.79 -9.67 17.39
CA PRO A 147 8.62 -10.42 17.86
C PRO A 147 7.71 -10.87 16.71
N VAL A 148 6.81 -11.81 17.00
CA VAL A 148 5.82 -12.28 16.02
C VAL A 148 5.00 -11.11 15.49
N LYS A 149 4.86 -11.03 14.17
CA LYS A 149 3.90 -10.16 13.48
C LYS A 149 2.75 -11.01 12.98
N ILE A 150 1.53 -10.58 13.24
CA ILE A 150 0.29 -11.16 12.73
C ILE A 150 -0.32 -10.15 11.76
N GLU A 151 -0.51 -10.54 10.50
CA GLU A 151 -1.17 -9.73 9.49
C GLU A 151 -2.56 -10.27 9.19
N GLN A 152 -3.54 -9.37 9.09
CA GLN A 152 -4.96 -9.70 9.00
C GLN A 152 -5.63 -8.78 7.98
N VAL A 153 -6.10 -9.32 6.86
CA VAL A 153 -6.94 -8.63 5.89
C VAL A 153 -8.39 -8.88 6.27
N VAL A 154 -9.10 -7.84 6.67
CA VAL A 154 -10.43 -7.92 7.28
C VAL A 154 -11.48 -7.35 6.32
N CYS A 155 -12.30 -8.24 5.76
CA CYS A 155 -13.42 -7.87 4.91
C CYS A 155 -14.61 -7.45 5.79
N CYS A 156 -15.08 -6.22 5.60
CA CYS A 156 -16.12 -5.58 6.37
C CYS A 156 -17.35 -5.36 5.49
N ARG A 157 -18.51 -5.90 5.91
CA ARG A 157 -19.78 -5.69 5.20
C ARG A 157 -20.14 -4.21 5.15
N LEU A 158 -20.63 -3.73 4.01
CA LEU A 158 -21.24 -2.42 3.93
C LEU A 158 -22.48 -2.34 4.83
N THR A 159 -22.75 -1.17 5.37
CA THR A 159 -24.01 -0.91 6.08
C THR A 159 -25.18 -0.84 5.07
N PRO A 160 -26.43 -1.01 5.53
CA PRO A 160 -27.59 -0.84 4.64
C PRO A 160 -27.58 0.52 3.92
N LEU A 161 -27.24 1.60 4.63
CA LEU A 161 -27.09 2.93 4.06
C LEU A 161 -26.01 2.97 2.97
N GLN A 162 -24.83 2.41 3.25
CA GLN A 162 -23.74 2.37 2.26
C GLN A 162 -24.14 1.58 1.02
N ALA A 163 -24.79 0.43 1.18
CA ALA A 163 -25.21 -0.41 0.06
C ALA A 163 -26.22 0.31 -0.85
N GLU A 164 -27.24 0.96 -0.28
CA GLU A 164 -28.22 1.74 -1.04
C GLU A 164 -27.59 2.95 -1.74
N LEU A 165 -26.72 3.72 -1.04
CA LEU A 165 -25.98 4.82 -1.66
C LEU A 165 -25.08 4.34 -2.81
N TYR A 166 -24.41 3.20 -2.64
CA TYR A 166 -23.52 2.63 -3.65
C TYR A 166 -24.31 2.21 -4.89
N LYS A 167 -25.45 1.52 -4.71
CA LYS A 167 -26.33 1.12 -5.81
C LYS A 167 -26.93 2.32 -6.54
N ASN A 168 -27.42 3.31 -5.80
CA ASN A 168 -27.97 4.54 -6.38
C ASN A 168 -26.91 5.30 -7.18
N PHE A 169 -25.70 5.41 -6.64
CA PHE A 169 -24.58 6.04 -7.33
C PHE A 169 -24.24 5.34 -8.64
N LEU A 170 -24.07 4.00 -8.62
CA LEU A 170 -23.78 3.24 -9.84
C LEU A 170 -24.89 3.36 -10.90
N LYS A 171 -26.16 3.40 -10.47
CA LYS A 171 -27.31 3.52 -11.36
C LYS A 171 -27.42 4.91 -12.02
N GLN A 172 -27.03 5.95 -11.29
CA GLN A 172 -27.13 7.34 -11.77
C GLN A 172 -25.88 7.76 -12.56
N ALA A 173 -24.69 7.59 -11.98
CA ALA A 173 -23.42 7.99 -12.60
C ALA A 173 -23.04 7.10 -13.79
N LYS A 174 -23.62 5.88 -13.87
CA LYS A 174 -23.42 4.92 -14.97
C LYS A 174 -21.96 4.83 -15.45
N PRO A 175 -20.97 4.71 -14.53
CA PRO A 175 -19.56 4.86 -14.89
C PRO A 175 -19.14 3.84 -15.94
N VAL A 176 -19.81 2.68 -16.01
CA VAL A 176 -19.58 1.64 -17.01
C VAL A 176 -19.95 2.07 -18.43
N GLU A 177 -21.05 2.80 -18.61
CA GLU A 177 -21.55 3.22 -19.91
C GLU A 177 -20.67 4.32 -20.52
N GLU A 178 -19.90 5.04 -19.69
CA GLU A 178 -18.99 6.09 -20.11
C GLU A 178 -17.63 5.56 -20.62
N LEU A 179 -17.33 4.27 -20.41
CA LEU A 179 -16.06 3.64 -20.77
C LEU A 179 -15.97 3.19 -22.23
N LYS A 180 -16.73 3.80 -23.15
CA LYS A 180 -16.98 3.29 -24.53
C LYS A 180 -15.73 3.02 -25.37
N GLU A 181 -14.56 3.53 -25.00
CA GLU A 181 -13.30 3.35 -25.72
C GLU A 181 -12.18 2.64 -24.93
N GLY A 182 -12.49 2.02 -23.78
CA GLY A 182 -11.47 1.32 -22.98
C GLY A 182 -10.46 2.24 -22.29
N LYS A 183 -10.68 3.56 -22.33
CA LYS A 183 -9.91 4.56 -21.59
C LYS A 183 -10.70 5.02 -20.37
N ILE A 184 -10.02 5.11 -19.23
CA ILE A 184 -10.53 5.81 -18.06
C ILE A 184 -10.62 7.30 -18.41
N ASN A 185 -11.84 7.84 -18.47
CA ASN A 185 -12.06 9.28 -18.60
C ASN A 185 -11.98 9.96 -17.21
N VAL A 186 -11.95 11.30 -17.19
CA VAL A 186 -11.90 12.07 -15.93
C VAL A 186 -13.09 11.75 -15.01
N SER A 187 -14.28 11.49 -15.58
CA SER A 187 -15.50 11.11 -14.85
C SER A 187 -15.40 9.76 -14.12
N SER A 188 -14.69 8.79 -14.71
CA SER A 188 -14.44 7.48 -14.10
C SER A 188 -13.54 7.60 -12.87
N LEU A 189 -12.53 8.48 -12.91
CA LEU A 189 -11.65 8.74 -11.76
C LEU A 189 -12.40 9.41 -10.61
N SER A 190 -13.30 10.35 -10.89
CA SER A 190 -14.17 10.94 -9.87
C SER A 190 -15.13 9.90 -9.28
N SER A 191 -15.67 9.00 -10.11
CA SER A 191 -16.54 7.91 -9.65
C SER A 191 -15.81 6.94 -8.72
N ILE A 192 -14.61 6.51 -9.09
CA ILE A 192 -13.74 5.70 -8.22
C ILE A 192 -13.50 6.41 -6.88
N THR A 193 -13.18 7.71 -6.94
CA THR A 193 -12.91 8.51 -5.75
C THR A 193 -14.13 8.60 -4.83
N SER A 194 -15.32 8.82 -5.40
CA SER A 194 -16.59 8.85 -4.67
C SER A 194 -16.90 7.51 -4.00
N LEU A 195 -16.73 6.39 -4.71
CA LEU A 195 -16.96 5.04 -4.16
C LEU A 195 -15.98 4.70 -3.05
N LYS A 196 -14.68 5.04 -3.18
CA LYS A 196 -13.69 4.87 -2.11
C LYS A 196 -14.05 5.69 -0.86
N LYS A 197 -14.50 6.95 -1.05
CA LYS A 197 -14.98 7.79 0.05
C LYS A 197 -16.21 7.18 0.72
N LEU A 198 -17.17 6.68 -0.05
CA LEU A 198 -18.37 6.02 0.46
C LEU A 198 -18.03 4.76 1.28
N CYS A 199 -17.09 3.93 0.81
CA CYS A 199 -16.60 2.74 1.54
C CYS A 199 -15.96 3.13 2.88
N ASN A 200 -15.20 4.24 2.92
CA ASN A 200 -14.65 4.79 4.14
C ASN A 200 -15.76 5.25 5.11
N HIS A 201 -16.63 6.16 4.67
CA HIS A 201 -17.81 6.58 5.41
C HIS A 201 -18.77 7.43 4.55
N PRO A 202 -20.11 7.27 4.68
CA PRO A 202 -21.08 8.16 4.03
C PRO A 202 -20.89 9.67 4.30
N ALA A 203 -20.26 10.05 5.41
CA ALA A 203 -19.98 11.44 5.75
C ALA A 203 -19.05 12.12 4.73
N LEU A 204 -18.20 11.35 4.05
CA LEU A 204 -17.23 11.87 3.08
C LEU A 204 -17.84 12.20 1.71
N ILE A 205 -19.09 11.77 1.48
CA ILE A 205 -19.86 12.06 0.27
C ILE A 205 -21.10 12.90 0.58
N TYR A 206 -21.34 13.27 1.85
CA TYR A 206 -22.54 13.98 2.27
C TYR A 206 -22.71 15.33 1.56
N ASP A 207 -21.64 16.11 1.43
CA ASP A 207 -21.69 17.42 0.73
C ASP A 207 -22.13 17.25 -0.73
N LYS A 208 -21.69 16.18 -1.40
CA LYS A 208 -22.11 15.83 -2.77
C LYS A 208 -23.59 15.46 -2.85
N CYS A 209 -24.14 14.86 -1.79
CA CYS A 209 -25.57 14.55 -1.70
C CYS A 209 -26.40 15.81 -1.45
N VAL A 210 -25.89 16.77 -0.67
CA VAL A 210 -26.55 18.06 -0.42
C VAL A 210 -26.57 18.93 -1.68
N GLU A 211 -25.47 18.92 -2.44
CA GLU A 211 -25.35 19.65 -3.69
C GLU A 211 -26.04 18.95 -4.88
N GLU A 212 -26.59 17.75 -4.66
CA GLU A 212 -27.18 16.89 -5.69
C GLU A 212 -26.25 16.72 -6.91
N GLU A 213 -24.94 16.56 -6.66
CA GLU A 213 -23.96 16.31 -7.71
C GLU A 213 -24.35 15.06 -8.53
N GLU A 214 -23.84 14.98 -9.76
CA GLU A 214 -24.03 13.82 -10.63
C GLU A 214 -23.70 12.50 -9.92
N GLY A 215 -24.68 11.60 -9.88
CA GLY A 215 -24.60 10.34 -9.15
C GLY A 215 -25.22 10.34 -7.75
N PHE A 216 -25.63 11.49 -7.21
CA PHE A 216 -26.13 11.62 -5.83
C PHE A 216 -27.52 12.27 -5.72
N MET A 217 -28.29 12.36 -6.81
CA MET A 217 -29.64 12.92 -6.77
C MET A 217 -30.54 12.07 -5.86
N GLY A 218 -31.25 12.72 -4.93
CA GLY A 218 -32.09 12.03 -3.94
C GLY A 218 -31.33 11.16 -2.93
N ALA A 219 -29.99 11.20 -2.91
CA ALA A 219 -29.18 10.42 -1.97
C ALA A 219 -29.31 10.96 -0.53
N LEU A 220 -29.64 12.24 -0.37
CA LEU A 220 -29.82 12.87 0.93
C LEU A 220 -30.97 12.22 1.73
N ASP A 221 -32.04 11.80 1.05
CA ASP A 221 -33.21 11.15 1.67
C ASP A 221 -32.90 9.78 2.29
N LEU A 222 -31.77 9.18 1.90
CA LEU A 222 -31.32 7.90 2.46
C LEU A 222 -30.66 8.07 3.83
N PHE A 223 -30.15 9.26 4.15
CA PHE A 223 -29.48 9.49 5.43
C PHE A 223 -30.48 9.43 6.60
N PRO A 224 -30.03 8.97 7.78
CA PRO A 224 -30.91 8.88 8.94
C PRO A 224 -31.45 10.26 9.34
N ALA A 225 -32.67 10.28 9.86
CA ALA A 225 -33.30 11.50 10.34
C ALA A 225 -32.44 12.17 11.42
N GLY A 226 -32.16 13.47 11.26
CA GLY A 226 -31.34 14.23 12.20
C GLY A 226 -29.82 14.02 12.04
N TYR A 227 -29.38 13.39 10.95
CA TYR A 227 -27.95 13.25 10.63
C TYR A 227 -27.20 14.59 10.71
N SER A 228 -25.99 14.55 11.27
CA SER A 228 -25.13 15.73 11.38
C SER A 228 -23.67 15.39 11.13
N THR A 229 -22.97 16.28 10.44
CA THR A 229 -21.53 16.17 10.18
C THR A 229 -20.66 16.53 11.39
N LYS A 230 -21.25 17.04 12.49
CA LYS A 230 -20.52 17.45 13.70
C LYS A 230 -19.91 16.26 14.43
N SER A 231 -20.68 15.19 14.61
CA SER A 231 -20.24 13.93 15.23
C SER A 231 -20.13 12.85 14.17
N VAL A 232 -19.11 12.00 14.27
CA VAL A 232 -19.04 10.79 13.45
C VAL A 232 -19.90 9.69 14.09
N GLU A 233 -20.65 8.97 13.26
CA GLU A 233 -21.49 7.83 13.63
C GLU A 233 -20.88 6.55 13.03
N PRO A 234 -20.02 5.82 13.78
CA PRO A 234 -19.30 4.66 13.26
C PRO A 234 -20.21 3.60 12.64
N GLN A 235 -21.42 3.42 13.17
CA GLN A 235 -22.42 2.48 12.69
C GLN A 235 -22.92 2.73 11.26
N LEU A 236 -22.62 3.89 10.66
CA LEU A 236 -22.98 4.19 9.28
C LEU A 236 -21.94 3.67 8.28
N SER A 237 -20.79 3.17 8.73
CA SER A 237 -19.77 2.54 7.87
C SER A 237 -19.28 1.22 8.44
N GLY A 238 -19.28 0.16 7.64
CA GLY A 238 -18.83 -1.17 8.09
C GLY A 238 -17.39 -1.16 8.59
N LYS A 239 -16.48 -0.50 7.85
CA LYS A 239 -15.08 -0.36 8.25
C LYS A 239 -14.91 0.52 9.48
N MET A 240 -15.65 1.64 9.56
CA MET A 240 -15.56 2.54 10.73
C MET A 240 -16.09 1.85 11.99
N LEU A 241 -17.14 1.05 11.87
CA LEU A 241 -17.68 0.25 12.95
C LEU A 241 -16.67 -0.79 13.44
N VAL A 242 -16.06 -1.56 12.54
CA VAL A 242 -15.00 -2.52 12.90
C VAL A 242 -13.80 -1.81 13.54
N LEU A 243 -13.37 -0.66 13.01
CA LEU A 243 -12.32 0.15 13.61
C LEU A 243 -12.67 0.58 15.04
N ASP A 244 -13.88 1.09 15.26
CA ASP A 244 -14.35 1.53 16.58
C ASP A 244 -14.34 0.37 17.60
N TYR A 245 -14.75 -0.83 17.18
CA TYR A 245 -14.66 -2.04 18.00
C TYR A 245 -13.21 -2.45 18.28
N ILE A 246 -12.33 -2.48 17.28
CA ILE A 246 -10.90 -2.79 17.46
C ILE A 246 -10.29 -1.83 18.49
N LEU A 247 -10.55 -0.53 18.38
CA LEU A 247 -10.04 0.49 19.30
C LEU A 247 -10.61 0.30 20.72
N ALA A 248 -11.92 0.10 20.85
CA ALA A 248 -12.59 -0.08 22.13
C ALA A 248 -12.13 -1.35 22.87
N VAL A 249 -12.03 -2.47 22.15
CA VAL A 249 -11.54 -3.73 22.72
C VAL A 249 -10.06 -3.62 23.07
N THR A 250 -9.23 -3.06 22.19
CA THR A 250 -7.80 -2.84 22.49
C THR A 250 -7.63 -2.03 23.76
N LYS A 251 -8.38 -0.93 23.89
CA LYS A 251 -8.29 -0.01 25.04
C LYS A 251 -8.75 -0.63 26.35
N SER A 252 -9.73 -1.53 26.30
CA SER A 252 -10.31 -2.18 27.49
C SER A 252 -9.58 -3.47 27.91
N THR A 253 -8.88 -4.13 26.98
CA THR A 253 -8.26 -5.44 27.21
C THR A 253 -6.73 -5.40 27.29
N SER A 254 -6.10 -4.29 26.88
CA SER A 254 -4.65 -4.16 26.82
C SER A 254 -4.16 -2.73 27.04
N ASN A 255 -2.85 -2.58 27.27
CA ASN A 255 -2.15 -1.29 27.26
C ASN A 255 -1.41 -1.08 25.92
N ASP A 256 -1.93 -1.64 24.85
CA ASP A 256 -1.37 -1.49 23.51
C ASP A 256 -1.70 -0.10 22.96
N LYS A 257 -0.78 0.46 22.18
CA LYS A 257 -1.03 1.67 21.40
C LYS A 257 -1.29 1.30 19.95
N VAL A 258 -2.08 2.12 19.27
CA VAL A 258 -2.56 1.84 17.91
C VAL A 258 -2.07 2.91 16.94
N VAL A 259 -1.58 2.48 15.78
CA VAL A 259 -1.31 3.35 14.65
C VAL A 259 -2.48 3.28 13.66
N LEU A 260 -3.05 4.42 13.29
CA LEU A 260 -4.10 4.50 12.26
C LEU A 260 -3.53 5.11 10.98
N VAL A 261 -3.70 4.41 9.86
CA VAL A 261 -3.23 4.84 8.55
C VAL A 261 -4.41 4.96 7.60
N SER A 262 -4.47 6.06 6.86
CA SER A 262 -5.37 6.25 5.72
C SER A 262 -4.65 7.00 4.60
N ASN A 263 -5.03 6.75 3.36
CA ASN A 263 -4.55 7.53 2.21
C ASN A 263 -5.20 8.92 2.13
N TYR A 264 -6.31 9.15 2.84
CA TYR A 264 -7.12 10.36 2.74
C TYR A 264 -7.09 11.18 4.02
N THR A 265 -6.75 12.46 3.91
CA THR A 265 -6.77 13.40 5.05
C THR A 265 -8.17 13.59 5.62
N GLN A 266 -9.21 13.58 4.77
CA GLN A 266 -10.61 13.69 5.21
C GLN A 266 -11.02 12.50 6.09
N THR A 267 -10.49 11.30 5.83
CA THR A 267 -10.70 10.13 6.70
C THR A 267 -9.98 10.31 8.05
N LEU A 268 -8.77 10.89 8.06
CA LEU A 268 -8.08 11.24 9.31
C LEU A 268 -8.89 12.25 10.13
N ASP A 269 -9.58 13.20 9.48
CA ASP A 269 -10.48 14.14 10.17
C ASP A 269 -11.64 13.40 10.86
N LEU A 270 -12.18 12.34 10.23
CA LEU A 270 -13.18 11.47 10.87
C LEU A 270 -12.59 10.68 12.05
N PHE A 271 -11.35 10.20 11.95
CA PHE A 271 -10.68 9.55 13.09
C PHE A 271 -10.50 10.51 14.26
N GLU A 272 -10.16 11.78 14.02
CA GLU A 272 -10.09 12.77 15.08
C GLU A 272 -11.45 12.97 15.76
N LYS A 273 -12.52 13.09 14.97
CA LYS A 273 -13.90 13.18 15.51
C LYS A 273 -14.24 11.95 16.34
N LEU A 274 -13.89 10.75 15.87
CA LEU A 274 -14.09 9.50 16.61
C LEU A 274 -13.32 9.49 17.93
N CYS A 275 -12.04 9.87 17.91
CA CYS A 275 -11.20 9.93 19.10
C CYS A 275 -11.74 10.94 20.11
N ARG A 276 -12.19 12.12 19.68
CA ARG A 276 -12.81 13.12 20.56
C ARG A 276 -14.09 12.58 21.20
N ASN A 277 -14.96 11.94 20.42
CA ASN A 277 -16.21 11.34 20.91
C ASN A 277 -15.95 10.21 21.92
N ARG A 278 -14.95 9.35 21.65
CA ARG A 278 -14.56 8.22 22.52
C ARG A 278 -13.59 8.61 23.64
N ARG A 279 -13.17 9.88 23.71
CA ARG A 279 -12.19 10.42 24.67
C ARG A 279 -10.82 9.72 24.61
N TYR A 280 -10.39 9.33 23.41
CA TYR A 280 -9.04 8.81 23.18
C TYR A 280 -8.05 9.96 22.99
N LEU A 281 -6.92 9.87 23.70
CA LEU A 281 -5.77 10.74 23.45
C LEU A 281 -5.03 10.26 22.21
N TYR A 282 -4.76 11.18 21.29
CA TYR A 282 -4.19 10.86 20.00
C TYR A 282 -3.22 11.94 19.52
N VAL A 283 -2.34 11.54 18.61
CA VAL A 283 -1.51 12.47 17.84
C VAL A 283 -1.67 12.22 16.35
N ARG A 284 -1.76 13.30 15.58
CA ARG A 284 -1.85 13.29 14.12
C ARG A 284 -0.56 13.79 13.49
N LEU A 285 -0.08 13.04 12.50
CA LEU A 285 1.03 13.42 11.64
C LEU A 285 0.53 13.49 10.19
N ASP A 286 0.51 14.71 9.64
CA ASP A 286 0.30 14.94 8.22
C ASP A 286 1.40 15.85 7.65
N GLY A 287 1.29 16.17 6.35
CA GLY A 287 2.27 16.95 5.61
C GLY A 287 2.48 18.38 6.12
N THR A 288 1.58 18.90 6.96
CA THR A 288 1.68 20.28 7.48
C THR A 288 2.64 20.40 8.67
N MET A 289 3.02 19.29 9.30
CA MET A 289 3.85 19.31 10.50
C MET A 289 5.32 19.52 10.19
N SER A 290 5.93 20.53 10.83
CA SER A 290 7.36 20.82 10.72
C SER A 290 8.24 19.66 11.20
N ILE A 291 9.44 19.55 10.63
CA ILE A 291 10.41 18.47 10.91
C ILE A 291 10.74 18.36 12.41
N LYS A 292 10.96 19.50 13.08
CA LYS A 292 11.26 19.52 14.54
C LYS A 292 10.08 19.00 15.37
N LYS A 293 8.85 19.41 15.05
CA LYS A 293 7.64 18.97 15.75
C LYS A 293 7.39 17.47 15.50
N ARG A 294 7.67 17.00 14.29
CA ARG A 294 7.57 15.59 13.88
C ARG A 294 8.43 14.69 14.76
N ALA A 295 9.72 14.99 14.91
CA ALA A 295 10.63 14.19 15.74
C ALA A 295 10.15 14.10 17.20
N LYS A 296 9.76 15.24 17.79
CA LYS A 296 9.28 15.32 19.18
C LYS A 296 7.99 14.51 19.42
N VAL A 297 7.06 14.56 18.48
CA VAL A 297 5.79 13.82 18.54
C VAL A 297 6.03 12.31 18.48
N VAL A 298 6.93 11.86 17.59
CA VAL A 298 7.28 10.44 17.44
C VAL A 298 7.98 9.91 18.68
N GLU A 299 8.97 10.65 19.19
CA GLU A 299 9.68 10.30 20.43
C GLU A 299 8.71 10.20 21.62
N ARG A 300 7.84 11.21 21.77
CA ARG A 300 6.81 11.19 22.82
C ARG A 300 5.89 9.99 22.67
N PHE A 301 5.42 9.66 21.48
CA PHE A 301 4.54 8.50 21.28
C PHE A 301 5.23 7.17 21.63
N ASN A 302 6.49 7.02 21.24
CA ASN A 302 7.30 5.84 21.53
C ASN A 302 7.63 5.65 23.02
N SER A 303 7.56 6.72 23.82
CA SER A 303 7.73 6.61 25.27
C SER A 303 6.60 5.78 25.89
N PRO A 304 6.92 4.73 26.69
CA PRO A 304 5.91 3.97 27.43
C PRO A 304 5.10 4.83 28.41
N SER A 305 5.68 5.92 28.91
CA SER A 305 5.03 6.87 29.83
C SER A 305 4.01 7.79 29.15
N SER A 306 4.00 7.83 27.81
CA SER A 306 3.12 8.74 27.09
C SER A 306 1.67 8.27 27.12
N PRO A 307 0.71 9.17 27.45
CA PRO A 307 -0.69 8.83 27.60
C PRO A 307 -1.43 8.68 26.26
N GLU A 308 -0.77 9.04 25.16
CA GLU A 308 -1.33 8.97 23.81
C GLU A 308 -1.60 7.51 23.43
N PHE A 309 -2.86 7.20 23.13
CA PHE A 309 -3.30 5.86 22.75
C PHE A 309 -3.16 5.63 21.24
N ILE A 310 -3.46 6.66 20.44
CA ILE A 310 -3.52 6.56 18.98
C ILE A 310 -2.49 7.48 18.33
N PHE A 311 -1.78 6.97 17.33
CA PHE A 311 -1.00 7.77 16.39
C PHE A 311 -1.59 7.62 15.00
N MET A 312 -2.13 8.69 14.43
CA MET A 312 -2.71 8.66 13.10
C MET A 312 -1.82 9.38 12.09
N LEU A 313 -1.64 8.79 10.91
CA LEU A 313 -0.85 9.38 9.84
C LEU A 313 -1.43 9.08 8.47
N SER A 314 -1.11 9.93 7.49
CA SER A 314 -1.35 9.56 6.10
C SER A 314 -0.28 8.56 5.63
N SER A 315 -0.65 7.62 4.76
CA SER A 315 0.28 6.65 4.16
C SER A 315 1.52 7.32 3.56
N LYS A 316 1.31 8.40 2.81
CA LYS A 316 2.37 9.21 2.19
C LYS A 316 3.29 9.89 3.21
N ALA A 317 2.75 10.36 4.34
CA ALA A 317 3.58 10.94 5.40
C ALA A 317 4.35 9.85 6.19
N GLY A 318 3.89 8.59 6.12
CA GLY A 318 4.53 7.41 6.69
C GLY A 318 5.78 6.93 5.96
N GLY A 319 5.98 7.28 4.69
CA GLY A 319 7.10 6.81 3.87
C GLY A 319 8.49 7.19 4.40
N CYS A 320 8.62 8.34 5.07
CA CYS A 320 9.91 8.97 5.44
C CYS A 320 10.69 8.31 6.61
N GLY A 321 10.81 6.98 6.67
CA GLY A 321 11.71 6.35 7.66
C GLY A 321 11.24 6.41 9.12
N LEU A 322 9.97 6.75 9.39
CA LEU A 322 9.43 6.85 10.77
C LEU A 322 9.49 5.51 11.50
N ASN A 323 9.77 5.55 12.81
CA ASN A 323 9.77 4.40 13.70
C ASN A 323 8.71 4.59 14.79
N LEU A 324 7.67 3.77 14.82
CA LEU A 324 6.51 3.88 15.73
C LEU A 324 6.40 2.65 16.65
N ILE A 325 7.54 2.17 17.17
CA ILE A 325 7.65 0.98 18.04
C ILE A 325 6.94 1.10 19.39
N GLY A 326 6.48 2.29 19.79
CA GLY A 326 5.62 2.44 20.97
C GLY A 326 4.23 1.83 20.79
N ALA A 327 3.79 1.65 19.55
CA ALA A 327 2.62 0.88 19.20
C ALA A 327 3.01 -0.56 18.86
N ASN A 328 2.02 -1.45 18.93
CA ASN A 328 2.12 -2.83 18.47
C ASN A 328 0.88 -3.26 17.68
N ARG A 329 -0.04 -2.33 17.40
CA ARG A 329 -1.20 -2.55 16.53
C ARG A 329 -1.25 -1.46 15.48
N LEU A 330 -1.47 -1.82 14.22
CA LEU A 330 -1.62 -0.87 13.11
C LEU A 330 -2.86 -1.20 12.29
N VAL A 331 -3.72 -0.20 12.04
CA VAL A 331 -4.87 -0.32 11.15
C VAL A 331 -4.60 0.46 9.87
N MET A 332 -4.46 -0.25 8.77
CA MET A 332 -4.54 0.27 7.41
C MET A 332 -6.00 0.32 7.00
N PHE A 333 -6.59 1.52 6.99
CA PHE A 333 -8.04 1.69 6.88
C PHE A 333 -8.57 1.61 5.44
N ASP A 334 -7.76 2.01 4.47
CA ASP A 334 -8.10 1.97 3.06
C ASP A 334 -6.89 1.60 2.19
N PRO A 335 -7.09 0.82 1.11
CA PRO A 335 -6.00 0.39 0.25
C PRO A 335 -5.59 1.48 -0.75
N ASP A 336 -4.28 1.59 -0.99
CA ASP A 336 -3.73 2.36 -2.10
C ASP A 336 -3.71 1.52 -3.40
N TRP A 337 -3.61 2.16 -4.57
CA TRP A 337 -3.43 1.41 -5.81
C TRP A 337 -2.03 0.80 -5.93
N ASN A 338 -1.03 1.45 -5.32
CA ASN A 338 0.34 0.96 -5.28
C ASN A 338 0.56 0.17 -3.98
N PRO A 339 0.76 -1.16 -4.04
CA PRO A 339 0.98 -1.98 -2.85
C PRO A 339 2.16 -1.53 -1.98
N ALA A 340 3.14 -0.86 -2.57
CA ALA A 340 4.31 -0.37 -1.87
C ALA A 340 3.99 0.69 -0.82
N ASN A 341 3.04 1.57 -1.13
CA ASN A 341 2.62 2.63 -0.22
C ASN A 341 2.04 2.02 1.06
N ASP A 342 1.20 0.99 0.90
CA ASP A 342 0.64 0.23 2.01
C ASP A 342 1.76 -0.47 2.82
N GLU A 343 2.65 -1.21 2.14
CA GLU A 343 3.75 -1.95 2.78
C GLU A 343 4.69 -1.02 3.57
N GLN A 344 5.06 0.11 2.98
CA GLN A 344 5.89 1.10 3.65
C GLN A 344 5.25 1.62 4.91
N ALA A 345 3.94 1.87 4.91
CA ALA A 345 3.22 2.36 6.08
C ALA A 345 3.00 1.25 7.13
N MET A 346 2.76 0.00 6.73
CA MET A 346 2.66 -1.14 7.65
C MET A 346 4.00 -1.45 8.33
N ALA A 347 5.11 -1.24 7.64
CA ALA A 347 6.46 -1.46 8.14
C ALA A 347 6.92 -0.42 9.20
N ARG A 348 6.02 0.36 9.83
CA ARG A 348 6.37 1.38 10.84
C ARG A 348 6.34 0.89 12.28
N VAL A 349 5.60 -0.19 12.52
CA VAL A 349 5.36 -0.74 13.87
C VAL A 349 6.20 -1.99 14.13
N TRP A 350 6.34 -2.85 13.13
CA TRP A 350 7.21 -4.02 13.18
C TRP A 350 8.63 -3.67 12.69
N ARG A 351 9.41 -3.10 13.61
CA ARG A 351 10.78 -2.61 13.39
C ARG A 351 11.68 -2.91 14.58
N ASP A 352 12.98 -2.72 14.37
CA ASP A 352 13.97 -2.83 15.44
C ASP A 352 13.60 -1.95 16.65
N GLY A 353 13.72 -2.55 17.84
CA GLY A 353 13.25 -2.01 19.12
C GLY A 353 11.82 -2.41 19.51
N GLN A 354 11.05 -3.10 18.64
CA GLN A 354 9.75 -3.65 19.00
C GLN A 354 9.90 -4.78 20.04
N LYS A 355 9.02 -4.79 21.05
CA LYS A 355 9.06 -5.74 22.17
C LYS A 355 7.79 -6.59 22.31
N LYS A 356 6.73 -6.24 21.60
CA LYS A 356 5.44 -6.92 21.67
C LYS A 356 5.11 -7.56 20.33
N THR A 357 4.27 -8.60 20.38
CA THR A 357 3.60 -9.14 19.19
C THR A 357 2.88 -8.01 18.46
N CYS A 358 3.14 -7.92 17.16
CA CYS A 358 2.57 -6.90 16.29
C CYS A 358 1.31 -7.41 15.59
N TYR A 359 0.29 -6.57 15.49
CA TYR A 359 -0.95 -6.86 14.76
C TYR A 359 -1.16 -5.82 13.67
N ILE A 360 -1.27 -6.25 12.43
CA ILE A 360 -1.53 -5.40 11.27
C ILE A 360 -2.91 -5.74 10.71
N TYR A 361 -3.82 -4.77 10.72
CA TYR A 361 -5.16 -4.89 10.18
C TYR A 361 -5.26 -4.14 8.86
N ARG A 362 -5.71 -4.79 7.79
CA ARG A 362 -6.03 -4.16 6.51
C ARG A 362 -7.52 -4.25 6.29
N LEU A 363 -8.24 -3.14 6.47
CA LEU A 363 -9.69 -3.13 6.36
C LEU A 363 -10.11 -2.92 4.91
N LEU A 364 -11.04 -3.74 4.44
CA LEU A 364 -11.61 -3.67 3.08
C LEU A 364 -13.14 -3.75 3.17
N SER A 365 -13.84 -2.99 2.34
CA SER A 365 -15.29 -3.17 2.19
C SER A 365 -15.62 -4.36 1.28
N THR A 366 -16.37 -5.34 1.80
CA THR A 366 -16.71 -6.61 1.12
C THR A 366 -17.51 -6.40 -0.15
N GLY A 367 -17.11 -7.06 -1.24
CA GLY A 367 -17.81 -7.03 -2.52
C GLY A 367 -17.76 -5.68 -3.24
N THR A 368 -16.86 -4.78 -2.85
CA THR A 368 -16.77 -3.41 -3.39
C THR A 368 -15.52 -3.20 -4.24
N ILE A 369 -15.37 -1.98 -4.76
CA ILE A 369 -14.15 -1.49 -5.40
C ILE A 369 -12.88 -1.72 -4.56
N GLU A 370 -12.95 -1.71 -3.23
CA GLU A 370 -11.76 -1.90 -2.38
C GLU A 370 -11.18 -3.31 -2.46
N GLU A 371 -12.03 -4.34 -2.55
CA GLU A 371 -11.55 -5.70 -2.80
C GLU A 371 -10.93 -5.82 -4.20
N LYS A 372 -11.47 -5.12 -5.21
CA LYS A 372 -10.89 -5.09 -6.56
C LYS A 372 -9.52 -4.41 -6.58
N ILE A 373 -9.35 -3.29 -5.85
CA ILE A 373 -8.05 -2.62 -5.67
C ILE A 373 -7.07 -3.58 -5.00
N PHE A 374 -7.52 -4.25 -3.94
CA PHE A 374 -6.69 -5.19 -3.20
C PHE A 374 -6.28 -6.41 -4.05
N GLN A 375 -7.19 -6.99 -4.82
CA GLN A 375 -6.88 -8.07 -5.79
C GLN A 375 -5.82 -7.64 -6.81
N ARG A 376 -5.87 -6.38 -7.25
CA ARG A 376 -4.85 -5.84 -8.16
C ARG A 376 -3.51 -5.66 -7.46
N GLN A 377 -3.50 -5.23 -6.20
CA GLN A 377 -2.27 -5.20 -5.41
C GLN A 377 -1.66 -6.61 -5.30
N THR A 378 -2.46 -7.63 -5.00
CA THR A 378 -1.97 -9.01 -4.85
C THR A 378 -1.48 -9.58 -6.18
N HIS A 379 -2.23 -9.35 -7.27
CA HIS A 379 -1.79 -9.72 -8.62
C HIS A 379 -0.47 -9.05 -8.98
N LYS A 380 -0.36 -7.73 -8.75
CA LYS A 380 0.89 -6.99 -8.97
C LYS A 380 2.04 -7.54 -8.15
N LYS A 381 1.83 -7.93 -6.89
CA LYS A 381 2.85 -8.55 -6.02
C LYS A 381 3.28 -9.94 -6.50
N ALA A 382 2.35 -10.72 -7.06
CA ALA A 382 2.65 -12.02 -7.65
C ALA A 382 3.49 -11.86 -8.93
N LEU A 383 3.06 -11.00 -9.86
CA LEU A 383 3.83 -10.68 -11.08
C LEU A 383 5.18 -10.05 -10.75
N SER A 384 5.23 -9.24 -9.70
CA SER A 384 6.43 -8.66 -9.10
C SER A 384 7.57 -9.64 -8.82
N SER A 385 7.25 -10.90 -8.51
CA SER A 385 8.23 -11.98 -8.30
C SER A 385 8.75 -12.56 -9.62
N CYS A 386 8.03 -12.34 -10.72
CA CYS A 386 8.35 -12.68 -12.09
C CYS A 386 8.92 -11.43 -12.80
N VAL A 387 10.24 -11.35 -12.98
CA VAL A 387 11.01 -10.12 -13.29
C VAL A 387 10.55 -9.23 -14.49
N VAL A 388 9.56 -9.58 -15.32
CA VAL A 388 9.20 -8.80 -16.52
C VAL A 388 7.75 -9.00 -16.96
N ASP A 389 6.83 -8.07 -16.70
CA ASP A 389 5.58 -7.97 -17.47
C ASP A 389 5.42 -6.52 -17.92
N GLU A 390 5.09 -6.32 -19.20
CA GLU A 390 4.88 -5.00 -19.82
C GLU A 390 3.59 -4.37 -19.31
N GLU A 391 3.65 -3.32 -18.48
CA GLU A 391 2.54 -2.36 -18.36
C GLU A 391 3.03 -0.94 -18.05
N GLN A 392 2.90 -0.06 -19.04
CA GLN A 392 3.01 1.39 -18.91
C GLN A 392 1.77 1.97 -18.19
N ASP A 393 2.00 2.90 -17.25
CA ASP A 393 1.02 3.73 -16.53
C ASP A 393 -0.32 3.07 -16.08
N VAL A 394 -0.42 2.86 -14.76
CA VAL A 394 -1.49 2.19 -13.99
C VAL A 394 -2.91 2.73 -14.24
N GLU A 395 -3.05 3.92 -14.81
CA GLU A 395 -4.35 4.56 -15.05
C GLU A 395 -4.91 4.31 -16.46
N ARG A 396 -4.15 3.70 -17.39
CA ARG A 396 -4.52 3.70 -18.82
C ARG A 396 -4.86 2.35 -19.45
N HIS A 397 -4.57 1.23 -18.81
CA HIS A 397 -4.91 -0.09 -19.34
C HIS A 397 -5.64 -0.93 -18.31
N PHE A 398 -6.94 -0.68 -18.17
CA PHE A 398 -7.83 -1.72 -17.69
C PHE A 398 -8.49 -2.34 -18.92
N SER A 399 -8.66 -3.67 -18.94
CA SER A 399 -9.56 -4.25 -19.94
C SER A 399 -10.98 -3.72 -19.69
N LEU A 400 -11.80 -3.63 -20.74
CA LEU A 400 -13.21 -3.22 -20.59
C LEU A 400 -13.98 -4.12 -19.60
N GLY A 401 -13.62 -5.40 -19.51
CA GLY A 401 -14.16 -6.33 -18.53
C GLY A 401 -13.73 -5.99 -17.10
N GLU A 402 -12.45 -5.69 -16.90
CA GLU A 402 -11.93 -5.31 -15.58
C GLU A 402 -12.48 -3.97 -15.08
N LEU A 403 -12.68 -2.99 -15.97
CA LEU A 403 -13.32 -1.74 -15.59
C LEU A 403 -14.76 -1.98 -15.15
N LYS A 404 -15.48 -2.83 -15.88
CA LYS A 404 -16.84 -3.23 -15.47
C LYS A 404 -16.83 -3.84 -14.09
N GLU A 405 -15.92 -4.78 -13.83
CA GLU A 405 -15.77 -5.40 -12.50
C GLU A 405 -15.45 -4.39 -11.39
N LEU A 406 -14.71 -3.32 -11.69
CA LEU A 406 -14.37 -2.28 -10.72
C LEU A 406 -15.62 -1.57 -10.16
N PHE A 407 -16.65 -1.44 -10.99
CA PHE A 407 -17.91 -0.77 -10.65
C PHE A 407 -19.04 -1.76 -10.31
N THR A 408 -18.70 -2.96 -9.86
CA THR A 408 -19.68 -3.94 -9.34
C THR A 408 -19.79 -3.87 -7.82
N LEU A 409 -20.98 -4.19 -7.31
CA LEU A 409 -21.22 -4.46 -5.91
C LEU A 409 -21.74 -5.89 -5.76
N ASN A 410 -21.08 -6.70 -4.96
CA ASN A 410 -21.54 -8.06 -4.62
C ASN A 410 -21.96 -8.13 -3.14
N GLU A 411 -23.26 -8.10 -2.88
CA GLU A 411 -23.81 -8.09 -1.52
C GLU A 411 -23.86 -9.48 -0.87
N THR A 412 -23.75 -10.56 -1.64
CA THR A 412 -23.94 -11.93 -1.15
C THR A 412 -22.63 -12.64 -0.78
N THR A 413 -21.49 -12.15 -1.26
CA THR A 413 -20.19 -12.73 -0.95
C THR A 413 -19.74 -12.42 0.48
N THR A 414 -18.91 -13.32 1.03
CA THR A 414 -18.16 -13.05 2.27
C THR A 414 -16.81 -12.38 1.98
N SER A 415 -16.23 -12.63 0.81
CA SER A 415 -15.07 -11.95 0.24
C SER A 415 -14.99 -12.26 -1.26
N ASP A 416 -15.10 -11.23 -2.10
CA ASP A 416 -14.94 -11.36 -3.54
C ASP A 416 -13.52 -11.84 -3.90
N THR A 417 -12.53 -11.46 -3.09
CA THR A 417 -11.14 -11.93 -3.21
C THR A 417 -11.02 -13.43 -3.01
N HIS A 418 -11.69 -13.99 -1.99
CA HIS A 418 -11.68 -15.43 -1.76
C HIS A 418 -12.38 -16.20 -2.89
N ASP A 419 -13.51 -15.66 -3.39
CA ASP A 419 -14.26 -16.28 -4.49
C ASP A 419 -13.40 -16.38 -5.76
N LYS A 420 -12.61 -15.34 -6.06
CA LYS A 420 -11.68 -15.34 -7.20
C LYS A 420 -10.53 -16.32 -7.05
N ILE A 421 -10.03 -16.57 -5.83
CA ILE A 421 -8.97 -17.56 -5.57
C ILE A 421 -9.44 -18.98 -5.93
N LYS A 422 -10.76 -19.24 -5.94
CA LYS A 422 -11.34 -20.59 -6.14
C LYS A 422 -10.68 -21.62 -5.22
N CYS A 423 -10.63 -21.26 -3.93
CA CYS A 423 -9.85 -21.98 -2.93
C CYS A 423 -10.29 -23.44 -2.79
N ARG A 424 -9.35 -24.38 -2.94
CA ARG A 424 -9.59 -25.83 -2.75
C ARG A 424 -9.39 -26.30 -1.29
N ARG A 425 -8.95 -25.39 -0.41
CA ARG A 425 -8.72 -25.66 1.02
C ARG A 425 -9.94 -25.35 1.89
N CYS A 426 -10.88 -24.56 1.37
CA CYS A 426 -12.11 -24.16 2.05
C CYS A 426 -13.32 -24.93 1.52
N VAL A 427 -14.15 -25.46 2.42
CA VAL A 427 -15.42 -26.13 2.09
C VAL A 427 -16.52 -25.52 2.96
N ASN A 428 -17.59 -25.02 2.34
CA ASN A 428 -18.71 -24.36 3.02
C ASN A 428 -18.28 -23.24 3.99
N GLY A 429 -17.27 -22.44 3.61
CA GLY A 429 -16.74 -21.34 4.43
C GLY A 429 -15.76 -21.77 5.53
N HIS A 430 -15.52 -23.06 5.71
CA HIS A 430 -14.54 -23.56 6.69
C HIS A 430 -13.26 -24.00 6.00
N GLN A 431 -12.12 -23.55 6.51
CA GLN A 431 -10.83 -24.06 6.06
C GLN A 431 -10.62 -25.49 6.58
N VAL A 432 -10.64 -26.46 5.67
CA VAL A 432 -10.48 -27.89 5.97
C VAL A 432 -9.01 -28.31 5.90
N ARG A 433 -8.20 -27.61 5.10
CA ARG A 433 -6.75 -27.86 4.98
C ARG A 433 -5.94 -26.61 5.36
N PRO A 434 -4.92 -26.74 6.21
CA PRO A 434 -4.07 -25.62 6.56
C PRO A 434 -3.31 -25.10 5.33
N PRO A 435 -2.77 -23.87 5.40
CA PRO A 435 -1.79 -23.41 4.42
C PRO A 435 -0.48 -24.24 4.48
N PRO A 436 0.42 -24.11 3.48
CA PRO A 436 1.73 -24.75 3.52
C PRO A 436 2.55 -24.34 4.76
N GLU A 437 3.28 -25.26 5.36
CA GLU A 437 4.04 -25.01 6.61
C GLU A 437 5.11 -23.92 6.47
N GLU A 438 5.72 -23.77 5.29
CA GLU A 438 6.75 -22.77 5.02
C GLU A 438 6.18 -21.39 4.63
N SER A 439 4.86 -21.24 4.56
CA SER A 439 4.24 -19.96 4.18
C SER A 439 4.26 -18.97 5.34
N ASP A 440 4.32 -17.68 5.01
CA ASP A 440 4.35 -16.57 5.97
C ASP A 440 3.56 -15.34 5.45
N CYS A 441 3.67 -14.20 6.15
CA CYS A 441 3.06 -12.94 5.73
C CYS A 441 3.54 -12.40 4.36
N THR A 442 4.58 -12.96 3.74
CA THR A 442 5.05 -12.57 2.40
C THR A 442 4.51 -13.47 1.29
N SER A 443 3.89 -14.59 1.66
CA SER A 443 3.29 -15.57 0.75
C SER A 443 2.03 -15.04 0.07
N ASP A 444 1.64 -15.66 -1.05
CA ASP A 444 0.39 -15.34 -1.75
C ASP A 444 -0.84 -15.55 -0.85
N LEU A 445 -1.90 -14.75 -1.02
CA LEU A 445 -3.11 -14.88 -0.20
C LEU A 445 -3.78 -16.24 -0.29
N SER A 446 -3.63 -16.95 -1.41
CA SER A 446 -4.11 -18.33 -1.55
C SER A 446 -3.39 -19.31 -0.60
N GLN A 447 -2.25 -18.91 -0.03
CA GLN A 447 -1.45 -19.63 0.95
C GLN A 447 -1.60 -19.07 2.37
N TRP A 448 -2.50 -18.12 2.61
CA TRP A 448 -2.78 -17.63 3.98
C TRP A 448 -3.86 -18.47 4.68
N ASN A 449 -4.06 -18.26 5.97
CA ASN A 449 -5.23 -18.78 6.65
C ASN A 449 -6.49 -18.04 6.20
N HIS A 450 -7.57 -18.78 5.98
CA HIS A 450 -8.84 -18.30 5.41
C HIS A 450 -9.93 -18.53 6.45
N CYS A 451 -10.56 -17.46 6.92
CA CYS A 451 -11.56 -17.54 7.98
C CYS A 451 -12.84 -16.84 7.55
N ALA A 452 -13.93 -17.60 7.41
CA ALA A 452 -15.29 -17.05 7.30
C ALA A 452 -15.99 -16.97 8.68
N ASP A 453 -15.31 -17.39 9.76
CA ASP A 453 -15.78 -17.26 11.13
C ASP A 453 -14.62 -16.96 12.10
N LYS A 454 -14.96 -16.55 13.33
CA LYS A 454 -13.98 -16.11 14.34
C LYS A 454 -13.16 -17.22 15.01
N ARG A 455 -13.44 -18.51 14.76
CA ARG A 455 -12.80 -19.62 15.51
C ARG A 455 -11.30 -19.74 15.21
N GLY A 456 -10.92 -19.58 13.95
CA GLY A 456 -9.54 -19.76 13.47
C GLY A 456 -8.58 -18.60 13.77
N LEU A 457 -9.08 -17.45 14.24
CA LEU A 457 -8.24 -16.29 14.49
C LEU A 457 -7.30 -16.50 15.70
N GLN A 458 -6.15 -15.84 15.71
CA GLN A 458 -5.26 -15.80 16.88
C GLN A 458 -5.44 -14.52 17.70
N ASP A 459 -5.79 -13.40 17.05
CA ASP A 459 -6.02 -12.12 17.72
C ASP A 459 -7.36 -12.06 18.45
N SER A 460 -7.33 -11.99 19.78
CA SER A 460 -8.53 -11.86 20.61
C SER A 460 -9.29 -10.56 20.37
N VAL A 461 -8.60 -9.48 19.98
CA VAL A 461 -9.22 -8.19 19.67
C VAL A 461 -10.11 -8.32 18.44
N LEU A 462 -9.59 -8.87 17.33
CA LEU A 462 -10.39 -9.10 16.13
C LEU A 462 -11.52 -10.12 16.36
N LYS A 463 -11.30 -11.16 17.18
CA LYS A 463 -12.38 -12.10 17.56
C LYS A 463 -13.55 -11.39 18.22
N ALA A 464 -13.27 -10.47 19.14
CA ALA A 464 -14.30 -9.69 19.83
C ALA A 464 -14.97 -8.66 18.90
N ALA A 465 -14.23 -8.12 17.92
CA ALA A 465 -14.75 -7.20 16.91
C ALA A 465 -15.50 -7.89 15.75
N TRP A 466 -15.47 -9.23 15.66
CA TRP A 466 -15.98 -9.98 14.51
C TRP A 466 -17.44 -9.65 14.19
N ASP A 467 -18.29 -9.69 15.21
CA ASP A 467 -19.75 -9.57 15.05
C ASP A 467 -20.19 -8.13 14.70
N ALA A 468 -19.27 -7.16 14.67
CA ALA A 468 -19.56 -5.77 14.32
C ALA A 468 -19.94 -5.63 12.84
N ALA A 469 -19.08 -6.07 11.92
CA ALA A 469 -19.37 -6.12 10.49
C ALA A 469 -18.43 -7.05 9.70
N VAL A 470 -17.63 -7.90 10.36
CA VAL A 470 -16.63 -8.72 9.66
C VAL A 470 -17.33 -9.88 8.94
N THR A 471 -17.04 -10.04 7.66
CA THR A 471 -17.58 -11.15 6.83
C THR A 471 -16.56 -12.23 6.57
N PHE A 472 -15.29 -11.86 6.49
CA PHE A 472 -14.19 -12.77 6.18
C PHE A 472 -12.87 -12.16 6.64
N THR A 473 -11.89 -13.01 6.93
CA THR A 473 -10.52 -12.58 7.23
C THR A 473 -9.50 -13.52 6.61
N PHE A 474 -8.54 -12.96 5.89
CA PHE A 474 -7.28 -13.64 5.61
C PHE A 474 -6.30 -13.30 6.72
N HIS A 475 -5.59 -14.27 7.27
CA HIS A 475 -4.54 -13.97 8.23
C HIS A 475 -3.31 -14.86 8.10
N HIS A 476 -2.17 -14.32 8.50
CA HIS A 476 -0.94 -15.08 8.63
C HIS A 476 -0.03 -14.46 9.68
N HIS A 477 1.06 -15.15 10.01
CA HIS A 477 2.07 -14.68 10.95
C HIS A 477 3.48 -14.77 10.34
N SER A 478 4.42 -14.00 10.88
CA SER A 478 5.79 -13.92 10.35
C SER A 478 6.66 -15.13 10.64
N HIS A 479 6.46 -15.76 11.79
CA HIS A 479 7.13 -16.96 12.27
C HIS A 479 6.38 -17.47 13.49
N GLU A 480 6.52 -18.76 13.78
CA GLU A 480 5.97 -19.35 15.01
C GLU A 480 6.63 -18.72 16.25
N GLU A 481 5.84 -18.49 17.29
CA GLU A 481 6.36 -17.97 18.55
C GLU A 481 7.30 -19.03 19.15
N GLN A 482 8.61 -18.76 19.12
CA GLN A 482 9.58 -19.62 19.78
C GLN A 482 9.26 -19.61 21.27
N ARG A 483 8.66 -20.69 21.77
CA ARG A 483 8.47 -20.92 23.21
C ARG A 483 9.86 -20.95 23.85
N GLY A 484 10.27 -19.81 24.41
CA GLY A 484 11.42 -19.62 25.30
C GLY A 484 12.66 -20.44 24.99
N ILE A 485 13.64 -19.83 24.32
CA ILE A 485 15.03 -20.15 24.67
C ILE A 485 15.30 -19.33 25.95
N PRO A 486 15.71 -19.98 27.05
CA PRO A 486 15.72 -19.43 28.41
C PRO A 486 16.48 -18.11 28.60
#